data_AF-A0A1T5DJM2-F1
#
_entry.id   AF-A0A1T5DJM2-F1
#
_cell.length_a   1.000
_cell.length_b   1.000
_cell.length_c   1.000
_cell.angle_alpha   90.00
_cell.angle_beta   90.00
_cell.angle_gamma   90.00
#
_symmetry.space_group_name_H-M   'P 1'
#
loop_
_entity.id
_entity.type
_entity.pdbx_description
1 polymer ?
#
loop_
_entity_poly.entity_id
_entity_poly.type
_entity_poly.pdbx_seq_one_letter_code
_entity_poly.pdbx_strand_id
1 'polypeptide(L)'
;MQDDILRLAYEVSRVTEEKVDRIDRVMKQTGMLAINARLEAARAGEAGRAFSVVAQELGALANAISGIGGELRSAIASNIASLRTAGSQMLVDFKGTRHTDLARSAVEIVDRNLYERSCDVRWWATDSSVTQVLEDPTRATVTHATERLATILRSYTVYLDLWIADRSGRVIATGRPDRYPGAIGQDVSHEDWFRAAMTTRTGDEFRVCDIAANPTLGGAQVATYSTAVRAGGHSRGTAIGALGIFFDWAPQAAAVLDGIGLSPAERATSRLMLLDAGHRIIAASDGQGICTGHYPLQTDGRDSGYYSQGGKLVAFALTPGYETYRGLGWLGCIESELVEE
;
A
#
# COMPACT_ATOMS: atom_id res chain seq x y z
N MET A 1 10.94 20.75 -7.18
CA MET A 1 9.80 21.50 -7.75
C MET A 1 8.78 21.90 -6.68
N GLN A 2 8.33 21.01 -5.79
CA GLN A 2 7.33 21.36 -4.76
C GLN A 2 7.92 22.15 -3.56
N ASP A 3 9.08 21.74 -3.04
CA ASP A 3 9.82 22.54 -2.03
C ASP A 3 10.18 23.94 -2.55
N ASP A 4 10.35 24.06 -3.87
CA ASP A 4 10.68 25.34 -4.52
C ASP A 4 9.51 26.33 -4.47
N ILE A 5 8.26 25.87 -4.49
CA ILE A 5 7.07 26.75 -4.43
C ILE A 5 6.92 27.33 -3.03
N LEU A 6 7.03 26.49 -1.99
CA LEU A 6 6.97 26.96 -0.60
C LEU A 6 8.13 27.91 -0.31
N ARG A 7 9.34 27.54 -0.73
CA ARG A 7 10.52 28.39 -0.59
C ARG A 7 10.36 29.74 -1.30
N LEU A 8 9.83 29.76 -2.51
CA LEU A 8 9.58 30.99 -3.25
C LEU A 8 8.52 31.85 -2.56
N ALA A 9 7.46 31.25 -2.02
CA ALA A 9 6.44 31.97 -1.25
C ALA A 9 7.03 32.63 0.01
N TYR A 10 7.91 31.92 0.72
CA TYR A 10 8.65 32.49 1.86
C TYR A 10 9.58 33.63 1.45
N GLU A 11 10.26 33.50 0.31
CA GLU A 11 11.13 34.56 -0.19
C GLU A 11 10.34 35.83 -0.54
N VAL A 12 9.21 35.67 -1.24
CA VAL A 12 8.29 36.77 -1.57
C VAL A 12 7.76 37.43 -0.30
N SER A 13 7.39 36.66 0.73
CA SER A 13 6.98 37.19 2.03
C SER A 13 8.05 38.09 2.63
N ARG A 14 9.25 37.54 2.80
CA ARG A 14 10.37 38.19 3.48
C ARG A 14 10.75 39.49 2.79
N VAL A 15 10.84 39.47 1.45
CA VAL A 15 11.14 40.66 0.67
C VAL A 15 10.04 41.70 0.83
N THR A 16 8.77 41.28 0.82
CA THR A 16 7.68 42.26 0.91
C THR A 16 7.59 42.87 2.31
N GLU A 17 7.77 42.10 3.38
CA GLU A 17 7.86 42.62 4.76
C GLU A 17 8.98 43.64 4.89
N GLU A 18 10.18 43.36 4.37
CA GLU A 18 11.31 44.29 4.38
C GLU A 18 10.96 45.61 3.65
N LYS A 19 10.27 45.54 2.51
CA LYS A 19 9.86 46.75 1.77
C LYS A 19 8.78 47.53 2.49
N VAL A 20 7.78 46.87 3.06
CA VAL A 20 6.73 47.54 3.84
C VAL A 20 7.31 48.21 5.08
N ASP A 21 8.24 47.57 5.78
CA ASP A 21 8.95 48.16 6.93
C ASP A 21 9.78 49.38 6.55
N ARG A 22 10.38 49.37 5.35
CA ARG A 22 11.08 50.55 4.82
C ARG A 22 10.11 51.67 4.48
N ILE A 23 8.98 51.37 3.84
CA ILE A 23 7.95 52.37 3.52
C ILE A 23 7.42 53.00 4.80
N ASP A 24 7.08 52.21 5.82
CA ASP A 24 6.56 52.71 7.09
C ASP A 24 7.57 53.62 7.82
N ARG A 25 8.86 53.27 7.78
CA ARG A 25 9.93 54.15 8.31
C ARG A 25 10.01 55.48 7.56
N VAL A 26 9.94 55.45 6.23
CA VAL A 26 9.93 56.68 5.41
C VAL A 26 8.69 57.51 5.72
N MET A 27 7.52 56.90 5.84
CA MET A 27 6.27 57.62 6.16
C MET A 27 6.29 58.22 7.56
N LYS A 28 6.83 57.53 8.57
CA LYS A 28 7.07 58.11 9.91
C LYS A 28 7.98 59.33 9.86
N GLN A 29 9.06 59.25 9.09
CA GLN A 29 9.98 60.38 8.91
C GLN A 29 9.31 61.56 8.19
N THR A 30 8.54 61.30 7.13
CA THR A 30 7.75 62.31 6.43
C THR A 30 6.69 62.93 7.33
N GLY A 31 6.04 62.13 8.18
CA GLY A 31 5.08 62.60 9.18
C GLY A 31 5.74 63.54 10.21
N MET A 32 6.95 63.20 10.69
CA MET A 32 7.72 64.09 11.57
C MET A 32 8.11 65.40 10.86
N LEU A 33 8.53 65.34 9.59
CA LEU A 33 8.82 66.53 8.80
C LEU A 33 7.58 67.42 8.62
N ALA A 34 6.43 66.80 8.36
CA ALA A 34 5.15 67.49 8.26
C ALA A 34 4.76 68.18 9.58
N ILE A 35 4.95 67.51 10.72
CA ILE A 35 4.71 68.10 12.06
C ILE A 35 5.65 69.30 12.29
N ASN A 36 6.94 69.16 11.99
CA ASN A 36 7.92 70.24 12.14
C ASN A 36 7.58 71.43 11.25
N ALA A 37 7.22 71.19 9.98
CA ALA A 37 6.80 72.24 9.05
C ALA A 37 5.52 72.94 9.53
N ARG A 38 4.59 72.20 10.13
CA ARG A 38 3.35 72.74 10.68
C ARG A 38 3.59 73.61 11.92
N LEU A 39 4.56 73.24 12.77
CA LEU A 39 5.01 74.04 13.91
C LEU A 39 5.65 75.36 13.47
N GLU A 40 6.51 75.31 12.45
CA GLU A 40 7.21 76.49 11.94
C GLU A 40 6.25 77.43 11.18
N ALA A 41 5.29 76.87 10.44
CA ALA A 41 4.19 77.62 9.85
C ALA A 41 3.34 78.35 10.91
N ALA A 42 3.08 77.72 12.06
CA ALA A 42 2.39 78.35 13.17
C ALA A 42 3.23 79.48 13.81
N ARG A 43 4.54 79.30 13.94
CA ARG A 43 5.47 80.35 14.41
C ARG A 43 5.52 81.57 13.51
N ALA A 44 5.45 81.38 12.19
CA ALA A 44 5.47 82.45 11.20
C ALA A 44 4.15 83.26 11.11
N GLY A 45 3.09 82.87 11.85
CA GLY A 45 1.82 83.59 11.89
C GLY A 45 1.12 83.65 10.53
N GLU A 46 0.68 84.85 10.12
CA GLU A 46 -0.01 85.08 8.83
C GLU A 46 0.85 84.67 7.62
N ALA A 47 2.17 84.84 7.68
CA ALA A 47 3.07 84.48 6.57
C ALA A 47 3.20 82.96 6.37
N GLY A 48 2.97 82.16 7.42
CA GLY A 48 3.06 80.69 7.38
C GLY A 48 1.77 79.99 6.95
N ARG A 49 0.68 80.72 6.74
CA ARG A 49 -0.67 80.16 6.59
C ARG A 49 -0.81 79.20 5.40
N ALA A 50 -0.22 79.54 4.25
CA ALA A 50 -0.19 78.67 3.06
C ALA A 50 0.68 77.42 3.28
N PHE A 51 1.80 77.55 4.00
CA PHE A 51 2.69 76.43 4.33
C PHE A 51 2.04 75.45 5.32
N SER A 52 1.18 75.93 6.22
CA SER A 52 0.46 75.10 7.19
C SER A 52 -0.47 74.09 6.49
N VAL A 53 -1.14 74.50 5.41
CA VAL A 53 -2.01 73.62 4.61
C VAL A 53 -1.19 72.50 3.96
N VAL A 54 -0.06 72.85 3.34
CA VAL A 54 0.84 71.85 2.72
C VAL A 54 1.37 70.86 3.75
N ALA A 55 1.75 71.33 4.94
CA ALA A 55 2.20 70.47 6.03
C ALA A 55 1.10 69.52 6.53
N GLN A 56 -0.16 69.98 6.58
CA GLN A 56 -1.29 69.13 6.93
C GLN A 56 -1.56 68.05 5.87
N GLU A 57 -1.54 68.41 4.59
CA GLU A 57 -1.69 67.45 3.48
C GLU A 57 -0.58 66.40 3.46
N LEU A 58 0.68 66.81 3.69
CA LEU A 58 1.81 65.88 3.80
C LEU A 58 1.65 64.90 4.97
N GLY A 59 1.16 65.37 6.11
CA GLY A 59 0.88 64.50 7.27
C GLY A 59 -0.25 63.51 7.00
N ALA A 60 -1.33 63.97 6.35
CA ALA A 60 -2.44 63.13 5.95
C ALA A 60 -1.99 62.05 4.94
N LEU A 61 -1.17 62.42 3.94
CA LEU A 61 -0.61 61.50 2.97
C LEU A 61 0.29 60.45 3.62
N ALA A 62 1.16 60.86 4.55
CA ALA A 62 2.03 59.93 5.28
C ALA A 62 1.21 58.88 6.07
N ASN A 63 0.16 59.33 6.77
CA ASN A 63 -0.74 58.44 7.51
C ASN A 63 -1.51 57.48 6.58
N ALA A 64 -2.00 57.98 5.44
CA ALA A 64 -2.70 57.16 4.46
C ALA A 64 -1.80 56.06 3.89
N ILE A 65 -0.54 56.38 3.55
CA ILE A 65 0.42 55.39 3.03
C ILE A 65 0.79 54.37 4.12
N SER A 66 0.99 54.79 5.37
CA SER A 66 1.20 53.86 6.49
C SER A 66 0.00 52.91 6.70
N GLY A 67 -1.23 53.42 6.54
CA GLY A 67 -2.45 52.60 6.56
C GLY A 67 -2.46 51.53 5.47
N ILE A 68 -2.20 51.92 4.22
CA ILE A 68 -2.07 51.00 3.08
C ILE A 68 -0.96 49.96 3.31
N GLY A 69 0.16 50.38 3.91
CA GLY A 69 1.25 49.48 4.28
C GLY A 69 0.83 48.42 5.32
N GLY A 70 -0.01 48.82 6.29
CA GLY A 70 -0.61 47.91 7.26
C GLY A 70 -1.55 46.88 6.63
N GLU A 71 -2.44 47.34 5.75
CA GLU A 71 -3.36 46.47 4.99
C GLU A 71 -2.59 45.47 4.12
N LEU A 72 -1.55 45.94 3.42
CA LEU A 72 -0.69 45.10 2.59
C LEU A 72 0.00 44.00 3.44
N ARG A 73 0.53 44.35 4.62
CA ARG A 73 1.14 43.37 5.53
C ARG A 73 0.13 42.30 5.94
N SER A 74 -1.09 42.71 6.33
CA SER A 74 -2.14 41.79 6.73
C SER A 74 -2.57 40.86 5.60
N ALA A 75 -2.75 41.40 4.39
CA ALA A 75 -3.12 40.63 3.21
C ALA A 75 -2.06 39.57 2.86
N ILE A 76 -0.77 39.93 2.93
CA ILE A 76 0.33 39.01 2.65
C ILE A 76 0.39 37.90 3.69
N ALA A 77 0.31 38.24 4.98
CA ALA A 77 0.30 37.24 6.06
C ALA A 77 -0.84 36.23 5.88
N SER A 78 -2.04 36.72 5.54
CA SER A 78 -3.21 35.87 5.25
C SER A 78 -2.99 34.96 4.04
N ASN A 79 -2.42 35.50 2.95
CA ASN A 79 -2.14 34.73 1.73
C ASN A 79 -1.11 33.63 1.98
N ILE A 80 -0.08 33.89 2.79
CA ILE A 80 0.93 32.88 3.15
C ILE A 80 0.34 31.78 4.01
N ALA A 81 -0.47 32.14 5.01
CA ALA A 81 -1.17 31.14 5.83
C ALA A 81 -2.05 30.21 4.96
N SER A 82 -2.73 30.80 3.96
CA SER A 82 -3.55 30.05 3.00
C SER A 82 -2.69 29.16 2.09
N LEU A 83 -1.58 29.69 1.56
CA LEU A 83 -0.64 28.92 0.73
C LEU A 83 -0.01 27.75 1.50
N ARG A 84 0.36 27.96 2.77
CA ARG A 84 0.90 26.90 3.62
C ARG A 84 -0.12 25.77 3.80
N THR A 85 -1.35 26.13 4.16
CA THR A 85 -2.43 25.16 4.36
C THR A 85 -2.73 24.38 3.08
N ALA A 86 -2.85 25.07 1.94
CA ALA A 86 -3.08 24.44 0.65
C ALA A 86 -1.90 23.56 0.22
N GLY A 87 -0.67 24.01 0.43
CA GLY A 87 0.56 23.27 0.12
C GLY A 87 0.67 21.99 0.94
N SER A 88 0.47 22.07 2.25
CA SER A 88 0.48 20.90 3.14
C SER A 88 -0.61 19.89 2.76
N GLN A 89 -1.84 20.34 2.48
CA GLN A 89 -2.92 19.45 2.04
C GLN A 89 -2.59 18.80 0.70
N MET A 90 -2.07 19.56 -0.27
CA MET A 90 -1.68 19.04 -1.58
C MET A 90 -0.58 17.97 -1.47
N LEU A 91 0.37 18.12 -0.55
CA LEU A 91 1.41 17.12 -0.30
C LEU A 91 0.84 15.82 0.27
N VAL A 92 -0.08 15.92 1.23
CA VAL A 92 -0.79 14.77 1.81
C VAL A 92 -1.58 14.06 0.72
N ASP A 93 -2.36 14.80 -0.08
CA ASP A 93 -3.20 14.22 -1.13
C ASP A 93 -2.37 13.55 -2.23
N PHE A 94 -1.25 14.18 -2.61
CA PHE A 94 -0.32 13.63 -3.59
C PHE A 94 0.31 12.33 -3.09
N LYS A 95 0.87 12.33 -1.87
CA LYS A 95 1.44 11.11 -1.27
C LYS A 95 0.37 10.04 -1.12
N GLY A 96 -0.80 10.41 -0.62
CA GLY A 96 -1.93 9.49 -0.39
C GLY A 96 -2.38 8.81 -1.67
N THR A 97 -2.57 9.57 -2.74
CA THR A 97 -2.94 9.04 -4.06
C THR A 97 -1.86 8.11 -4.60
N ARG A 98 -0.59 8.56 -4.61
CA ARG A 98 0.55 7.74 -5.06
C ARG A 98 0.68 6.44 -4.26
N HIS A 99 0.56 6.50 -2.95
CA HIS A 99 0.68 5.31 -2.09
C HIS A 99 -0.52 4.37 -2.29
N THR A 100 -1.71 4.90 -2.55
CA THR A 100 -2.90 4.09 -2.90
C THR A 100 -2.66 3.33 -4.20
N ASP A 101 -2.10 3.98 -5.22
CA ASP A 101 -1.79 3.33 -6.49
C ASP A 101 -0.69 2.27 -6.35
N LEU A 102 0.35 2.54 -5.55
CA LEU A 102 1.41 1.57 -5.25
C LEU A 102 0.88 0.38 -4.44
N ALA A 103 -0.01 0.61 -3.47
CA ALA A 103 -0.69 -0.44 -2.72
C ALA A 103 -1.51 -1.33 -3.66
N ARG A 104 -2.24 -0.72 -4.60
CA ARG A 104 -3.00 -1.45 -5.64
C ARG A 104 -2.07 -2.30 -6.50
N SER A 105 -0.98 -1.72 -7.00
CA SER A 105 0.00 -2.46 -7.82
C SER A 105 0.57 -3.66 -7.07
N ALA A 106 0.84 -3.54 -5.76
CA ALA A 106 1.34 -4.65 -4.96
C ALA A 106 0.37 -5.84 -4.91
N VAL A 107 -0.91 -5.59 -4.62
CA VAL A 107 -1.91 -6.67 -4.55
C VAL A 107 -2.23 -7.24 -5.93
N GLU A 108 -2.26 -6.42 -6.98
CA GLU A 108 -2.49 -6.87 -8.37
C GLU A 108 -1.40 -7.83 -8.88
N ILE A 109 -0.12 -7.54 -8.58
CA ILE A 109 0.98 -8.44 -8.95
C ILE A 109 0.82 -9.80 -8.27
N VAL A 110 0.39 -9.80 -7.00
CA VAL A 110 0.11 -11.03 -6.26
C VAL A 110 -1.01 -11.81 -6.92
N ASP A 111 -2.15 -11.19 -7.23
CA ASP A 111 -3.28 -11.89 -7.85
C ASP A 111 -2.92 -12.50 -9.20
N ARG A 112 -2.13 -11.79 -10.00
CA ARG A 112 -1.65 -12.31 -11.28
C ARG A 112 -0.75 -13.54 -11.10
N ASN A 113 0.18 -13.48 -10.15
CA ASN A 113 1.07 -14.60 -9.84
C ASN A 113 0.29 -15.82 -9.30
N LEU A 114 -0.78 -15.55 -8.55
CA LEU A 114 -1.65 -16.54 -7.95
C LEU A 114 -2.63 -17.18 -8.96
N TYR A 115 -3.14 -16.40 -9.93
CA TYR A 115 -4.05 -16.88 -10.97
C TYR A 115 -3.49 -18.09 -11.73
N GLU A 116 -2.21 -18.03 -12.12
CA GLU A 116 -1.56 -19.11 -12.86
C GLU A 116 -1.57 -20.45 -12.10
N ARG A 117 -1.49 -20.40 -10.78
CA ARG A 117 -1.47 -21.59 -9.90
C ARG A 117 -2.81 -22.31 -9.89
N SER A 118 -3.90 -21.59 -10.19
CA SER A 118 -5.22 -22.20 -10.36
C SER A 118 -5.27 -23.17 -11.53
N CYS A 119 -4.54 -22.88 -12.61
CA CYS A 119 -4.44 -23.77 -13.77
C CYS A 119 -3.58 -24.98 -13.45
N ASP A 120 -2.45 -24.78 -12.76
CA ASP A 120 -1.52 -25.83 -12.38
C ASP A 120 -2.22 -26.96 -11.62
N VAL A 121 -2.98 -26.63 -10.55
CA VAL A 121 -3.66 -27.66 -9.73
C VAL A 121 -4.72 -28.45 -10.51
N ARG A 122 -5.49 -27.77 -11.38
CA ARG A 122 -6.54 -28.43 -12.18
C ARG A 122 -5.93 -29.35 -13.23
N TRP A 123 -4.85 -28.90 -13.89
CA TRP A 123 -4.18 -29.69 -14.91
C TRP A 123 -3.53 -30.94 -14.31
N TRP A 124 -2.76 -30.79 -13.24
CA TRP A 124 -2.07 -31.92 -12.62
C TRP A 124 -3.03 -32.91 -11.95
N ALA A 125 -4.22 -32.48 -11.50
CA ALA A 125 -5.25 -33.39 -11.02
C ALA A 125 -5.79 -34.34 -12.10
N THR A 126 -5.56 -34.05 -13.38
CA THR A 126 -5.92 -34.92 -14.51
C THR A 126 -4.77 -35.83 -14.98
N ASP A 127 -3.57 -35.70 -14.41
CA ASP A 127 -2.42 -36.51 -14.80
C ASP A 127 -2.68 -37.99 -14.50
N SER A 128 -2.32 -38.86 -15.45
CA SER A 128 -2.50 -40.31 -15.33
C SER A 128 -1.81 -40.89 -14.10
N SER A 129 -0.66 -40.37 -13.69
CA SER A 129 0.05 -40.83 -12.50
C SER A 129 -0.66 -40.44 -11.20
N VAL A 130 -1.35 -39.30 -11.20
CA VAL A 130 -2.14 -38.80 -10.06
C VAL A 130 -3.45 -39.56 -9.91
N THR A 131 -4.10 -39.88 -11.03
CA THR A 131 -5.36 -40.63 -11.04
C THR A 131 -5.13 -42.12 -10.75
N GLN A 132 -4.14 -42.75 -11.39
CA GLN A 132 -3.86 -44.18 -11.22
C GLN A 132 -3.46 -44.55 -9.79
N VAL A 133 -2.67 -43.71 -9.10
CA VAL A 133 -2.26 -44.00 -7.72
C VAL A 133 -3.45 -43.99 -6.75
N LEU A 134 -4.51 -43.24 -7.05
CA LEU A 134 -5.74 -43.21 -6.26
C LEU A 134 -6.71 -44.34 -6.61
N GLU A 135 -6.69 -44.82 -7.86
CA GLU A 135 -7.51 -45.94 -8.32
C GLU A 135 -6.94 -47.30 -7.88
N ASP A 136 -5.60 -47.45 -7.91
CA ASP A 136 -4.88 -48.66 -7.51
C ASP A 136 -3.58 -48.31 -6.76
N PRO A 137 -3.63 -48.13 -5.43
CA PRO A 137 -2.51 -47.65 -4.61
C PRO A 137 -1.50 -48.78 -4.31
N THR A 138 -0.82 -49.26 -5.34
CA THR A 138 0.31 -50.19 -5.22
C THR A 138 1.63 -49.46 -4.96
N ARG A 139 2.65 -50.20 -4.50
CA ARG A 139 4.00 -49.63 -4.36
C ARG A 139 4.53 -49.06 -5.67
N ALA A 140 4.19 -49.67 -6.82
CA ALA A 140 4.63 -49.22 -8.13
C ALA A 140 3.97 -47.90 -8.55
N THR A 141 2.65 -47.77 -8.36
CA THR A 141 1.92 -46.54 -8.71
C THR A 141 2.29 -45.39 -7.77
N VAL A 142 2.52 -45.65 -6.49
CA VAL A 142 3.02 -44.65 -5.52
C VAL A 142 4.41 -44.14 -5.93
N THR A 143 5.35 -45.03 -6.25
CA THR A 143 6.67 -44.62 -6.74
C THR A 143 6.55 -43.79 -8.02
N HIS A 144 5.73 -44.23 -8.98
CA HIS A 144 5.54 -43.51 -10.23
C HIS A 144 4.96 -42.11 -10.03
N ALA A 145 3.90 -41.99 -9.22
CA ALA A 145 3.30 -40.70 -8.88
C ALA A 145 4.32 -39.77 -8.20
N THR A 146 5.07 -40.28 -7.22
CA THR A 146 6.12 -39.52 -6.52
C THR A 146 7.17 -38.98 -7.50
N GLU A 147 7.68 -39.81 -8.42
CA GLU A 147 8.65 -39.40 -9.44
C GLU A 147 8.08 -38.36 -10.43
N ARG A 148 6.79 -38.48 -10.77
CA ARG A 148 6.09 -37.49 -11.61
C ARG A 148 5.92 -36.15 -10.92
N LEU A 149 5.46 -36.14 -9.67
CA LEU A 149 5.39 -34.92 -8.85
C LEU A 149 6.78 -34.29 -8.67
N ALA A 150 7.82 -35.09 -8.42
CA ALA A 150 9.19 -34.60 -8.36
C ALA A 150 9.65 -33.96 -9.68
N THR A 151 9.22 -34.51 -10.82
CA THR A 151 9.51 -33.95 -12.14
C THR A 151 8.84 -32.60 -12.35
N ILE A 152 7.56 -32.47 -11.98
CA ILE A 152 6.85 -31.19 -11.98
C ILE A 152 7.61 -30.18 -11.12
N LEU A 153 8.01 -30.55 -9.90
CA LEU A 153 8.72 -29.67 -8.97
C LEU A 153 10.13 -29.24 -9.41
N ARG A 154 10.75 -29.92 -10.39
CA ARG A 154 12.01 -29.47 -11.01
C ARG A 154 11.77 -28.37 -12.05
N SER A 155 10.61 -28.36 -12.69
CA SER A 155 10.23 -27.32 -13.68
C SER A 155 9.53 -26.14 -13.03
N TYR A 156 8.79 -26.36 -11.95
CA TYR A 156 8.03 -25.33 -11.22
C TYR A 156 8.64 -25.11 -9.84
N THR A 157 9.64 -24.23 -9.78
CA THR A 157 10.46 -24.00 -8.57
C THR A 157 9.75 -23.23 -7.46
N VAL A 158 8.61 -22.61 -7.76
CA VAL A 158 7.81 -21.79 -6.83
C VAL A 158 7.01 -22.61 -5.82
N TYR A 159 6.95 -23.93 -5.97
CA TYR A 159 6.24 -24.83 -5.07
C TYR A 159 7.20 -25.48 -4.08
N LEU A 160 6.76 -25.55 -2.82
CA LEU A 160 7.43 -26.33 -1.80
C LEU A 160 7.21 -27.81 -2.04
N ASP A 161 5.97 -28.22 -2.28
CA ASP A 161 5.63 -29.62 -2.52
C ASP A 161 4.24 -29.76 -3.17
N LEU A 162 3.91 -30.96 -3.65
CA LEU A 162 2.58 -31.38 -4.12
C LEU A 162 2.21 -32.66 -3.39
N TRP A 163 0.98 -32.75 -2.84
CA TRP A 163 0.50 -33.93 -2.13
C TRP A 163 -0.75 -34.50 -2.78
N ILE A 164 -0.76 -35.83 -2.93
CA ILE A 164 -1.94 -36.60 -3.32
C ILE A 164 -2.51 -37.24 -2.07
N ALA A 165 -3.74 -36.90 -1.73
CA ALA A 165 -4.48 -37.49 -0.62
C ALA A 165 -5.63 -38.36 -1.14
N ASP A 166 -5.83 -39.52 -0.53
CA ASP A 166 -6.96 -40.39 -0.82
C ASP A 166 -8.29 -39.80 -0.32
N ARG A 167 -9.42 -40.48 -0.61
CA ARG A 167 -10.75 -40.03 -0.17
C ARG A 167 -10.91 -39.91 1.35
N SER A 168 -10.09 -40.61 2.13
CA SER A 168 -10.12 -40.54 3.58
C SER A 168 -9.30 -39.36 4.12
N GLY A 169 -8.53 -38.69 3.26
CA GLY A 169 -7.63 -37.61 3.65
C GLY A 169 -6.24 -38.11 4.01
N ARG A 170 -5.86 -39.34 3.65
CA ARG A 170 -4.50 -39.82 3.88
C ARG A 170 -3.60 -39.46 2.71
N VAL A 171 -2.47 -38.80 2.97
CA VAL A 171 -1.48 -38.50 1.94
C VAL A 171 -0.77 -39.79 1.51
N ILE A 172 -0.87 -40.14 0.23
CA ILE A 172 -0.32 -41.39 -0.33
C ILE A 172 0.89 -41.16 -1.23
N ALA A 173 1.09 -39.93 -1.74
CA ALA A 173 2.26 -39.55 -2.52
C ALA A 173 2.60 -38.06 -2.34
N THR A 174 3.89 -37.74 -2.41
CA THR A 174 4.46 -36.37 -2.38
C THR A 174 5.53 -36.25 -3.46
N GLY A 175 5.81 -35.04 -3.95
CA GLY A 175 6.91 -34.80 -4.88
C GLY A 175 8.29 -34.65 -4.25
N ARG A 176 8.40 -34.46 -2.92
CA ARG A 176 9.67 -34.32 -2.21
C ARG A 176 9.72 -35.13 -0.90
N PRO A 177 9.54 -36.46 -0.95
CA PRO A 177 9.58 -37.31 0.24
C PRO A 177 10.94 -37.21 0.98
N ASP A 178 12.04 -36.96 0.27
CA ASP A 178 13.36 -36.81 0.88
C ASP A 178 13.51 -35.50 1.69
N ARG A 179 12.80 -34.44 1.27
CA ARG A 179 12.84 -33.13 1.95
C ARG A 179 11.78 -33.03 3.04
N TYR A 180 10.61 -33.63 2.82
CA TYR A 180 9.46 -33.59 3.72
C TYR A 180 8.95 -35.01 4.01
N PRO A 181 9.74 -35.84 4.73
CA PRO A 181 9.39 -37.25 4.96
C PRO A 181 8.09 -37.41 5.78
N GLY A 182 7.72 -36.40 6.57
CA GLY A 182 6.48 -36.39 7.36
C GLY A 182 5.20 -36.22 6.54
N ALA A 183 5.29 -35.92 5.23
CA ALA A 183 4.12 -35.75 4.39
C ALA A 183 3.42 -37.08 4.09
N ILE A 184 4.17 -38.15 3.80
CA ILE A 184 3.57 -39.46 3.50
C ILE A 184 2.84 -40.01 4.73
N GLY A 185 1.59 -40.42 4.54
CA GLY A 185 0.76 -41.03 5.57
C GLY A 185 0.10 -40.04 6.53
N GLN A 186 0.36 -38.74 6.37
CA GLN A 186 -0.31 -37.68 7.13
C GLN A 186 -1.82 -37.72 6.89
N ASP A 187 -2.59 -37.53 7.96
CA ASP A 187 -4.03 -37.31 7.89
C ASP A 187 -4.29 -35.81 7.69
N VAL A 188 -4.80 -35.46 6.51
CA VAL A 188 -5.20 -34.10 6.12
C VAL A 188 -6.72 -33.96 5.99
N SER A 189 -7.50 -34.94 6.45
CA SER A 189 -8.98 -34.92 6.38
C SER A 189 -9.61 -33.72 7.08
N HIS A 190 -8.88 -33.15 8.03
CA HIS A 190 -9.29 -31.98 8.80
C HIS A 190 -8.78 -30.65 8.24
N GLU A 191 -7.84 -30.67 7.31
CA GLU A 191 -7.26 -29.48 6.70
C GLU A 191 -8.27 -28.78 5.79
N ASP A 192 -8.27 -27.45 5.82
CA ASP A 192 -9.22 -26.65 5.06
C ASP A 192 -9.10 -26.88 3.56
N TRP A 193 -7.87 -27.01 3.05
CA TRP A 193 -7.63 -27.24 1.62
C TRP A 193 -8.22 -28.58 1.17
N PHE A 194 -8.09 -29.64 1.97
CA PHE A 194 -8.57 -30.97 1.60
C PHE A 194 -10.11 -30.99 1.60
N ARG A 195 -10.72 -30.48 2.67
CA ARG A 195 -12.19 -30.38 2.76
C ARG A 195 -12.75 -29.54 1.62
N ALA A 196 -12.14 -28.39 1.35
CA ALA A 196 -12.55 -27.52 0.26
C ALA A 196 -12.41 -28.22 -1.10
N ALA A 197 -11.29 -28.90 -1.36
CA ALA A 197 -11.08 -29.66 -2.59
C ALA A 197 -12.17 -30.71 -2.81
N MET A 198 -12.54 -31.47 -1.78
CA MET A 198 -13.59 -32.49 -1.87
C MET A 198 -14.99 -31.92 -2.11
N THR A 199 -15.20 -30.60 -1.92
CA THR A 199 -16.46 -29.91 -2.27
C THR A 199 -16.54 -29.49 -3.74
N THR A 200 -15.45 -29.58 -4.52
CA THR A 200 -15.51 -29.20 -5.94
C THR A 200 -16.45 -30.13 -6.69
N ARG A 201 -17.16 -29.61 -7.69
CA ARG A 201 -18.19 -30.35 -8.44
C ARG A 201 -17.70 -30.88 -9.78
N THR A 202 -16.74 -30.19 -10.39
CA THR A 202 -16.10 -30.58 -11.65
C THR A 202 -14.58 -30.47 -11.54
N GLY A 203 -13.84 -30.98 -12.53
CA GLY A 203 -12.38 -30.84 -12.63
C GLY A 203 -11.95 -29.41 -13.01
N ASP A 204 -12.91 -28.58 -13.44
CA ASP A 204 -12.68 -27.17 -13.78
C ASP A 204 -12.73 -26.26 -12.53
N GLU A 205 -13.25 -26.78 -11.41
CA GLU A 205 -13.28 -26.08 -10.14
C GLU A 205 -11.99 -26.34 -9.33
N PHE A 206 -11.65 -25.37 -8.49
CA PHE A 206 -10.51 -25.43 -7.58
C PHE A 206 -10.81 -24.61 -6.33
N ARG A 207 -9.94 -24.68 -5.33
CA ARG A 207 -10.00 -23.91 -4.09
C ARG A 207 -8.63 -23.35 -3.77
N VAL A 208 -8.63 -22.20 -3.11
CA VAL A 208 -7.44 -21.53 -2.59
C VAL A 208 -7.69 -21.24 -1.12
N CYS A 209 -6.74 -21.63 -0.28
CA CYS A 209 -6.74 -21.27 1.14
C CYS A 209 -5.92 -20.00 1.36
N ASP A 210 -6.28 -19.28 2.41
CA ASP A 210 -5.49 -18.14 2.86
C ASP A 210 -4.08 -18.58 3.32
N ILE A 211 -3.19 -17.61 3.51
CA ILE A 211 -1.81 -17.87 3.91
C ILE A 211 -1.77 -18.47 5.31
N ALA A 212 -1.10 -19.61 5.41
CA ALA A 212 -0.89 -20.33 6.66
C ALA A 212 0.51 -20.91 6.73
N ALA A 213 1.01 -21.09 7.96
CA ALA A 213 2.23 -21.85 8.19
C ALA A 213 1.91 -23.35 8.12
N ASN A 214 2.67 -24.12 7.34
CA ASN A 214 2.50 -25.57 7.24
C ASN A 214 3.60 -26.30 8.04
N PRO A 215 3.27 -26.97 9.17
CA PRO A 215 4.26 -27.63 10.02
C PRO A 215 5.09 -28.71 9.31
N THR A 216 4.45 -29.50 8.44
CA THR A 216 5.11 -30.58 7.70
C THR A 216 6.10 -30.05 6.67
N LEU A 217 5.85 -28.86 6.14
CA LEU A 217 6.74 -28.15 5.22
C LEU A 217 7.73 -27.23 5.96
N GLY A 218 8.10 -27.59 7.19
CA GLY A 218 9.09 -26.86 7.99
C GLY A 218 8.57 -25.54 8.58
N GLY A 219 7.25 -25.40 8.74
CA GLY A 219 6.62 -24.16 9.21
C GLY A 219 6.60 -23.05 8.16
N ALA A 220 6.89 -23.36 6.90
CA ALA A 220 6.88 -22.38 5.82
C ALA A 220 5.47 -21.81 5.57
N GLN A 221 5.42 -20.55 5.17
CA GLN A 221 4.17 -19.89 4.77
C GLN A 221 3.77 -20.38 3.38
N VAL A 222 2.53 -20.85 3.25
CA VAL A 222 2.02 -21.41 2.01
C VAL A 222 0.70 -20.79 1.60
N ALA A 223 0.56 -20.55 0.29
CA ALA A 223 -0.75 -20.44 -0.34
C ALA A 223 -1.10 -21.81 -0.91
N THR A 224 -2.16 -22.44 -0.39
CA THR A 224 -2.51 -23.81 -0.78
C THR A 224 -3.61 -23.80 -1.83
N TYR A 225 -3.31 -24.36 -2.99
CA TYR A 225 -4.27 -24.59 -4.06
C TYR A 225 -4.67 -26.05 -4.06
N SER A 226 -5.95 -26.33 -4.28
CA SER A 226 -6.44 -27.68 -4.21
C SER A 226 -7.65 -27.95 -5.10
N THR A 227 -7.80 -29.20 -5.52
CA THR A 227 -9.02 -29.69 -6.18
C THR A 227 -9.17 -31.19 -5.99
N ALA A 228 -10.40 -31.70 -6.10
CA ALA A 228 -10.67 -33.12 -6.13
C ALA A 228 -10.05 -33.76 -7.39
N VAL A 229 -9.31 -34.85 -7.20
CA VAL A 229 -8.91 -35.74 -8.29
C VAL A 229 -10.10 -36.64 -8.62
N ARG A 230 -10.40 -36.78 -9.91
CA ARG A 230 -11.57 -37.51 -10.40
C ARG A 230 -11.17 -38.74 -11.19
N ALA A 231 -11.97 -39.80 -11.08
CA ALA A 231 -11.74 -41.06 -11.77
C ALA A 231 -11.47 -40.87 -13.28
N GLY A 232 -10.41 -41.50 -13.78
CA GLY A 232 -9.95 -41.38 -15.16
C GLY A 232 -9.52 -39.98 -15.61
N GLY A 233 -9.36 -39.02 -14.69
CA GLY A 233 -9.07 -37.63 -15.01
C GLY A 233 -10.24 -36.88 -15.66
N HIS A 234 -11.45 -37.45 -15.63
CA HIS A 234 -12.62 -36.85 -16.26
C HIS A 234 -13.18 -35.69 -15.44
N SER A 235 -13.47 -34.55 -16.09
CA SER A 235 -13.99 -33.35 -15.40
C SER A 235 -15.26 -33.62 -14.59
N ARG A 236 -16.13 -34.54 -15.01
CA ARG A 236 -17.34 -34.95 -14.26
C ARG A 236 -17.26 -36.34 -13.63
N GLY A 237 -16.06 -36.90 -13.50
CA GLY A 237 -15.85 -38.18 -12.83
C GLY A 237 -16.10 -38.10 -11.32
N THR A 238 -16.31 -39.25 -10.69
CA THR A 238 -16.42 -39.36 -9.23
C THR A 238 -15.11 -38.88 -8.58
N ALA A 239 -15.21 -38.09 -7.52
CA ALA A 239 -14.03 -37.68 -6.74
C ALA A 239 -13.42 -38.90 -6.01
N ILE A 240 -12.16 -39.18 -6.29
CA ILE A 240 -11.40 -40.34 -5.79
C ILE A 240 -10.25 -39.94 -4.86
N GLY A 241 -10.04 -38.64 -4.64
CA GLY A 241 -9.04 -38.08 -3.74
C GLY A 241 -8.91 -36.58 -3.98
N ALA A 242 -7.84 -35.99 -3.46
CA ALA A 242 -7.53 -34.58 -3.65
C ALA A 242 -6.07 -34.38 -3.98
N LEU A 243 -5.79 -33.36 -4.80
CA LEU A 243 -4.46 -32.82 -5.04
C LEU A 243 -4.35 -31.50 -4.30
N GLY A 244 -3.36 -31.37 -3.43
CA GLY A 244 -2.95 -30.12 -2.81
C GLY A 244 -1.58 -29.70 -3.33
N ILE A 245 -1.44 -28.43 -3.74
CA ILE A 245 -0.17 -27.86 -4.16
C ILE A 245 0.18 -26.67 -3.27
N PHE A 246 1.41 -26.66 -2.76
CA PHE A 246 1.84 -25.75 -1.70
C PHE A 246 2.79 -24.71 -2.28
N PHE A 247 2.25 -23.55 -2.64
CA PHE A 247 3.02 -22.43 -3.18
C PHE A 247 3.83 -21.77 -2.07
N ASP A 248 5.13 -21.59 -2.29
CA ASP A 248 6.03 -20.94 -1.34
C ASP A 248 5.70 -19.45 -1.28
N TRP A 249 5.01 -19.00 -0.23
CA TRP A 249 4.46 -17.64 -0.21
C TRP A 249 5.50 -16.59 0.10
N ALA A 250 6.35 -16.85 1.09
CA ALA A 250 7.22 -15.83 1.68
C ALA A 250 8.21 -15.18 0.68
N PRO A 251 8.95 -15.93 -0.16
CA PRO A 251 9.90 -15.31 -1.08
C PRO A 251 9.18 -14.48 -2.17
N GLN A 252 7.98 -14.88 -2.54
CA GLN A 252 7.21 -14.28 -3.63
C GLN A 252 6.57 -12.99 -3.15
N ALA A 253 6.01 -13.00 -1.93
CA ALA A 253 5.53 -11.79 -1.30
C ALA A 253 6.65 -10.77 -1.08
N ALA A 254 7.82 -11.22 -0.60
CA ALA A 254 9.00 -10.36 -0.45
C ALA A 254 9.42 -9.73 -1.78
N ALA A 255 9.54 -10.53 -2.85
CA ALA A 255 9.88 -10.02 -4.17
C ALA A 255 8.89 -8.98 -4.70
N VAL A 256 7.59 -9.13 -4.42
CA VAL A 256 6.57 -8.13 -4.79
C VAL A 256 6.78 -6.84 -4.01
N LEU A 257 6.91 -6.91 -2.68
CA LEU A 257 7.09 -5.73 -1.82
C LEU A 257 8.41 -4.99 -2.14
N ASP A 258 9.46 -5.73 -2.43
CA ASP A 258 10.75 -5.18 -2.87
C ASP A 258 10.67 -4.58 -4.28
N GLY A 259 9.79 -5.07 -5.14
CA GLY A 259 9.58 -4.56 -6.50
C GLY A 259 8.79 -3.26 -6.61
N ILE A 260 8.13 -2.81 -5.53
CA ILE A 260 7.28 -1.59 -5.57
C ILE A 260 8.13 -0.32 -5.78
N GLY A 261 7.64 0.61 -6.59
CA GLY A 261 8.38 1.81 -7.02
C GLY A 261 8.57 2.92 -5.97
N LEU A 262 8.93 2.57 -4.73
CA LEU A 262 9.34 3.53 -3.69
C LEU A 262 10.84 3.84 -3.79
N SER A 263 11.18 5.12 -3.73
CA SER A 263 12.56 5.60 -3.60
C SER A 263 13.18 5.15 -2.26
N PRO A 264 14.52 5.14 -2.13
CA PRO A 264 15.17 4.78 -0.86
C PRO A 264 14.71 5.63 0.33
N ALA A 265 14.48 6.93 0.12
CA ALA A 265 13.98 7.82 1.16
C ALA A 265 12.53 7.49 1.57
N GLU A 266 11.65 7.21 0.59
CA GLU A 266 10.28 6.76 0.90
C GLU A 266 10.28 5.43 1.63
N ARG A 267 11.13 4.46 1.22
CA ARG A 267 11.23 3.16 1.89
C ARG A 267 11.71 3.25 3.33
N ALA A 268 12.57 4.22 3.65
CA ALA A 268 13.05 4.41 5.01
C ALA A 268 11.95 4.86 5.97
N THR A 269 10.91 5.51 5.47
CA THR A 269 9.80 6.06 6.26
C THR A 269 8.46 5.39 5.96
N SER A 270 8.46 4.30 5.19
CA SER A 270 7.24 3.59 4.78
C SER A 270 7.33 2.10 5.07
N ARG A 271 6.19 1.54 5.45
CA ARG A 271 5.96 0.13 5.67
C ARG A 271 4.91 -0.35 4.68
N LEU A 272 5.29 -1.26 3.79
CA LEU A 272 4.37 -1.92 2.86
C LEU A 272 3.89 -3.23 3.48
N MET A 273 2.61 -3.50 3.31
CA MET A 273 1.96 -4.70 3.82
C MET A 273 1.00 -5.27 2.78
N LEU A 274 0.89 -6.59 2.79
CA LEU A 274 -0.24 -7.30 2.22
C LEU A 274 -1.07 -7.83 3.39
N LEU A 275 -2.38 -7.60 3.33
CA LEU A 275 -3.33 -7.98 4.36
C LEU A 275 -4.35 -8.96 3.80
N ASP A 276 -4.78 -9.94 4.60
CA ASP A 276 -5.93 -10.76 4.23
C ASP A 276 -7.27 -10.02 4.44
N ALA A 277 -8.39 -10.68 4.12
CA ALA A 277 -9.72 -10.09 4.26
C ALA A 277 -10.09 -9.74 5.72
N GLY A 278 -9.42 -10.36 6.70
CA GLY A 278 -9.54 -10.05 8.12
C GLY A 278 -8.51 -9.02 8.62
N HIS A 279 -7.79 -8.37 7.69
CA HIS A 279 -6.68 -7.45 7.96
C HIS A 279 -5.50 -8.08 8.71
N ARG A 280 -5.35 -9.41 8.67
CA ARG A 280 -4.15 -10.08 9.19
C ARG A 280 -3.01 -9.82 8.22
N ILE A 281 -1.82 -9.55 8.75
CA ILE A 281 -0.64 -9.28 7.93
C ILE A 281 -0.17 -10.60 7.32
N ILE A 282 -0.27 -10.74 6.00
CA ILE A 282 0.23 -11.91 5.27
C ILE A 282 1.60 -11.65 4.65
N ALA A 283 2.00 -10.39 4.48
CA ALA A 283 3.38 -9.99 4.19
C ALA A 283 3.65 -8.57 4.67
N ALA A 284 4.89 -8.26 5.03
CA ALA A 284 5.31 -6.91 5.40
C ALA A 284 6.77 -6.66 5.02
N SER A 285 7.09 -5.44 4.58
CA SER A 285 8.43 -5.05 4.14
C SER A 285 9.46 -5.01 5.27
N ASP A 286 9.02 -4.95 6.53
CA ASP A 286 9.86 -4.98 7.74
C ASP A 286 9.91 -6.37 8.40
N GLY A 287 9.21 -7.36 7.83
CA GLY A 287 9.10 -8.71 8.37
C GLY A 287 8.25 -8.83 9.64
N GLN A 288 7.63 -7.76 10.15
CA GLN A 288 6.97 -7.75 11.45
C GLN A 288 5.51 -8.19 11.36
N GLY A 289 5.06 -9.00 12.32
CA GLY A 289 3.65 -9.37 12.49
C GLY A 289 3.09 -10.31 11.42
N ILE A 290 3.92 -10.88 10.54
CA ILE A 290 3.47 -11.78 9.48
C ILE A 290 2.78 -13.01 10.09
N CYS A 291 1.59 -13.32 9.58
CA CYS A 291 0.66 -14.39 10.00
C CYS A 291 0.23 -14.36 11.48
N THR A 292 0.58 -13.33 12.24
CA THR A 292 0.38 -13.25 13.70
C THR A 292 -0.29 -11.96 14.14
N GLY A 293 -0.06 -10.85 13.44
CA GLY A 293 -0.62 -9.53 13.74
C GLY A 293 -1.78 -9.18 12.81
N HIS A 294 -2.72 -8.40 13.34
CA HIS A 294 -3.73 -7.70 12.56
C HIS A 294 -3.38 -6.22 12.49
N TYR A 295 -3.50 -5.64 11.29
CA TYR A 295 -3.36 -4.20 11.11
C TYR A 295 -4.73 -3.54 11.26
N PRO A 296 -4.89 -2.52 12.12
CA PRO A 296 -6.18 -1.87 12.38
C PRO A 296 -6.55 -0.90 11.24
N LEU A 297 -6.69 -1.43 10.03
CA LEU A 297 -7.00 -0.65 8.83
C LEU A 297 -8.42 -0.07 8.89
N GLN A 298 -8.55 1.22 8.60
CA GLN A 298 -9.82 1.92 8.49
C GLN A 298 -10.17 2.13 7.01
N THR A 299 -11.09 1.32 6.48
CA THR A 299 -11.51 1.42 5.07
C THR A 299 -12.72 2.31 4.87
N ASP A 300 -13.55 2.47 5.90
CA ASP A 300 -14.85 3.16 5.86
C ASP A 300 -15.76 2.67 4.73
N GLY A 301 -15.69 1.37 4.42
CA GLY A 301 -16.46 0.75 3.34
C GLY A 301 -15.97 1.08 1.92
N ARG A 302 -14.78 1.70 1.79
CA ARG A 302 -14.14 1.97 0.48
C ARG A 302 -13.22 0.82 0.09
N ASP A 303 -13.17 0.52 -1.20
CA ASP A 303 -12.24 -0.49 -1.75
C ASP A 303 -10.81 0.06 -1.87
N SER A 304 -10.63 1.38 -1.93
CA SER A 304 -9.30 1.99 -1.92
C SER A 304 -9.36 3.42 -1.40
N GLY A 305 -8.25 3.91 -0.89
CA GLY A 305 -8.12 5.29 -0.44
C GLY A 305 -6.98 5.46 0.55
N TYR A 306 -6.95 6.63 1.18
CA TYR A 306 -6.01 6.95 2.21
C TYR A 306 -6.65 7.78 3.32
N TYR A 307 -5.99 7.81 4.47
CA TYR A 307 -6.32 8.66 5.61
C TYR A 307 -5.06 9.00 6.40
N SER A 308 -5.13 10.08 7.18
CA SER A 308 -4.05 10.50 8.07
C SER A 308 -4.46 10.29 9.52
N GLN A 309 -3.65 9.58 10.31
CA GLN A 309 -3.92 9.34 11.72
C GLN A 309 -2.60 9.26 12.50
N GLY A 310 -2.50 10.02 13.59
CA GLY A 310 -1.36 9.95 14.52
C GLY A 310 0.01 10.21 13.89
N GLY A 311 0.11 11.22 13.00
CA GLY A 311 1.35 11.54 12.29
C GLY A 311 1.71 10.58 11.16
N LYS A 312 0.82 9.65 10.81
CA LYS A 312 1.00 8.69 9.73
C LYS A 312 -0.03 8.89 8.62
N LEU A 313 0.39 8.62 7.41
CA LEU A 313 -0.45 8.47 6.23
C LEU A 313 -0.60 6.97 5.95
N VAL A 314 -1.84 6.50 5.92
CA VAL A 314 -2.16 5.11 5.59
C VAL A 314 -2.91 5.11 4.28
N ALA A 315 -2.40 4.40 3.29
CA ALA A 315 -3.04 4.20 2.00
C ALA A 315 -3.28 2.70 1.75
N PHE A 316 -4.40 2.36 1.13
CA PHE A 316 -4.81 0.98 0.94
C PHE A 316 -5.57 0.79 -0.37
N ALA A 317 -5.53 -0.44 -0.88
CA ALA A 317 -6.34 -0.87 -2.02
C ALA A 317 -6.68 -2.36 -1.90
N LEU A 318 -7.96 -2.66 -2.06
CA LEU A 318 -8.50 -4.01 -2.21
C LEU A 318 -8.09 -4.57 -3.57
N THR A 319 -7.84 -5.88 -3.59
CA THR A 319 -7.67 -6.66 -4.82
C THR A 319 -8.80 -6.39 -5.82
N PRO A 320 -8.50 -6.06 -7.09
CA PRO A 320 -9.50 -6.05 -8.15
C PRO A 320 -9.80 -7.46 -8.70
N GLY A 321 -9.04 -8.47 -8.25
CA GLY A 321 -8.94 -9.79 -8.88
C GLY A 321 -8.19 -9.77 -10.21
N TYR A 322 -8.04 -10.93 -10.82
CA TYR A 322 -7.42 -11.11 -12.13
C TYR A 322 -8.11 -12.22 -12.93
N GLU A 323 -8.59 -11.89 -14.14
CA GLU A 323 -9.33 -12.82 -15.02
C GLU A 323 -10.47 -13.53 -14.27
N THR A 324 -10.45 -14.87 -14.17
CA THR A 324 -11.47 -15.65 -13.44
C THR A 324 -11.15 -15.83 -11.96
N TYR A 325 -10.00 -15.35 -11.48
CA TYR A 325 -9.62 -15.38 -10.07
C TYR A 325 -10.01 -14.07 -9.40
N ARG A 326 -11.03 -14.11 -8.54
CA ARG A 326 -11.55 -12.93 -7.85
C ARG A 326 -10.65 -12.40 -6.72
N GLY A 327 -9.54 -13.09 -6.40
CA GLY A 327 -8.77 -12.84 -5.20
C GLY A 327 -9.43 -13.41 -3.95
N LEU A 328 -8.73 -13.32 -2.82
CA LEU A 328 -9.22 -13.74 -1.50
C LEU A 328 -9.71 -12.55 -0.65
N GLY A 329 -10.00 -11.41 -1.28
CA GLY A 329 -10.33 -10.16 -0.57
C GLY A 329 -9.11 -9.53 0.12
N TRP A 330 -7.91 -9.79 -0.40
CA TRP A 330 -6.67 -9.25 0.13
C TRP A 330 -6.51 -7.76 -0.20
N LEU A 331 -5.76 -7.05 0.65
CA LEU A 331 -5.47 -5.63 0.47
C LEU A 331 -3.96 -5.39 0.39
N GLY A 332 -3.56 -4.50 -0.49
CA GLY A 332 -2.29 -3.79 -0.36
C GLY A 332 -2.46 -2.62 0.61
N CYS A 333 -1.47 -2.39 1.46
CA CYS A 333 -1.45 -1.29 2.41
C CYS A 333 -0.05 -0.69 2.49
N ILE A 334 0.04 0.65 2.52
CA ILE A 334 1.27 1.37 2.79
C ILE A 334 1.01 2.35 3.93
N GLU A 335 1.75 2.18 5.00
CA GLU A 335 1.84 3.14 6.10
C GLU A 335 3.10 3.95 5.90
N SER A 336 3.03 5.28 5.89
CA SER A 336 4.19 6.15 5.82
C SER A 336 4.13 7.29 6.82
N GLU A 337 5.29 7.74 7.28
CA GLU A 337 5.37 8.89 8.18
C GLU A 337 5.02 10.18 7.42
N LEU A 338 4.14 10.98 8.01
CA LEU A 338 3.98 12.38 7.61
C LEU A 338 5.10 13.13 8.30
N VAL A 339 6.07 13.59 7.53
CA VAL A 339 7.09 14.51 8.04
C VAL A 339 6.35 15.77 8.49
N GLU A 340 6.24 15.94 9.81
CA GLU A 340 5.85 17.22 10.39
C GLU A 340 7.07 18.16 10.27
N GLU A 341 6.91 19.24 9.51
CA GLU A 341 7.82 20.40 9.57
C GLU A 341 7.54 21.24 10.83
#